data_AF-A0A3D5B422-F1
#
_entry.id   AF-A0A3D5B422-F1
#
_cell.length_a   1.000
_cell.length_b   1.000
_cell.length_c   1.000
_cell.angle_alpha   90.00
_cell.angle_beta   90.00
_cell.angle_gamma   90.00
#
_symmetry.space_group_name_H-M   'P 1'
#
loop_
_entity.id
_entity.type
_entity.pdbx_description
1 polymer ?
#
loop_
_entity_poly.entity_id
_entity_poly.type
_entity_poly.pdbx_seq_one_letter_code
_entity_poly.pdbx_strand_id
1 'polypeptide(L)'
;MRSYWTLFRLELKARFGARGMGNPVFTVIKTLIFLALVLLVYMAYIFGVKQLIEMFYLYDMSTEFLVLFIAISQVLLVLFGISSVIKNLFRSGDNELLMRFPVSAVSVFAAKISIFVLYQVIFTVLVELPVFIMFGITTAQGWSYYALLPVVLVFSIILPLAISNLLAIPVMQISSRTKNMFALSLLISVIMVAAGFAIYMNVIQGVVDYMKE
;
A
#
# COMPACT_ATOMS: atom_id res chain seq x y z
N MET A 1 -14.10 21.32 15.50
CA MET A 1 -13.54 21.37 14.13
C MET A 1 -12.16 22.04 14.04
N ARG A 2 -11.90 23.20 14.67
CA ARG A 2 -10.57 23.86 14.63
C ARG A 2 -9.40 22.98 15.14
N SER A 3 -9.62 22.19 16.18
CA SER A 3 -8.59 21.30 16.75
C SER A 3 -8.13 20.17 15.79
N TYR A 4 -9.07 19.55 15.05
CA TYR A 4 -8.77 18.50 14.06
C TYR A 4 -7.82 19.00 12.97
N TRP A 5 -8.12 20.16 12.39
CA TRP A 5 -7.33 20.72 11.29
C TRP A 5 -5.91 21.08 11.73
N THR A 6 -5.76 21.61 12.94
CA THR A 6 -4.45 21.91 13.53
C THR A 6 -3.64 20.63 13.74
N LEU A 7 -4.25 19.56 14.26
CA LEU A 7 -3.59 18.27 14.46
C LEU A 7 -3.15 17.63 13.12
N PHE A 8 -4.03 17.63 12.12
CA PHE A 8 -3.70 17.09 10.80
C PHE A 8 -2.52 17.84 10.14
N ARG A 9 -2.53 19.18 10.20
CA ARG A 9 -1.42 20.00 9.70
C ARG A 9 -0.11 19.76 10.45
N LEU A 10 -0.18 19.60 11.77
CA LEU A 10 1.00 19.30 12.60
C LEU A 10 1.57 17.92 12.26
N GLU A 11 0.74 16.89 12.10
CA GLU A 11 1.22 15.57 11.70
C GLU A 11 1.81 15.56 10.27
N LEU A 12 1.21 16.30 9.32
CA LEU A 12 1.80 16.49 7.98
C LEU A 12 3.16 17.20 8.06
N LYS A 13 3.26 18.28 8.84
CA LYS A 13 4.51 19.02 9.02
C LYS A 13 5.57 18.22 9.78
N ALA A 14 5.18 17.37 10.72
CA ALA A 14 6.11 16.48 11.41
C ALA A 14 6.66 15.38 10.49
N ARG A 15 5.85 14.87 9.55
CA ARG A 15 6.24 13.81 8.61
C ARG A 15 7.02 14.31 7.40
N PHE A 16 6.60 15.45 6.84
CA PHE A 16 7.14 16.01 5.60
C PHE A 16 7.95 17.29 5.83
N GLY A 17 8.11 17.73 7.08
CA GLY A 17 8.90 18.91 7.44
C GLY A 17 10.36 18.71 7.06
N ALA A 18 10.82 19.49 6.09
CA ALA A 18 12.20 19.46 5.63
C ALA A 18 13.15 19.91 6.75
N ARG A 19 14.00 18.99 7.22
CA ARG A 19 15.16 19.33 8.07
C ARG A 19 16.37 19.44 7.15
N GLY A 20 16.49 20.58 6.47
CA GLY A 20 17.59 20.87 5.53
C GLY A 20 18.63 21.77 6.17
N MET A 21 19.67 21.18 6.77
CA MET A 21 20.89 21.87 7.22
C MET A 21 22.05 21.27 6.42
N GLY A 22 22.22 21.71 5.17
CA GLY A 22 23.20 21.15 4.23
C GLY A 22 23.44 22.08 3.04
N ASN A 23 24.53 21.83 2.31
CA ASN A 23 24.97 22.66 1.19
C ASN A 23 23.96 22.57 0.01
N PRO A 24 23.39 23.70 -0.48
CA PRO A 24 22.20 23.68 -1.33
C PRO A 24 22.40 22.96 -2.67
N VAL A 25 23.58 23.07 -3.28
CA VAL A 25 23.87 22.45 -4.58
C VAL A 25 23.92 20.92 -4.49
N PHE A 26 24.57 20.38 -3.46
CA PHE A 26 24.67 18.93 -3.25
C PHE A 26 23.30 18.32 -2.91
N THR A 27 22.45 19.07 -2.17
CA THR A 27 21.07 18.67 -1.91
C THR A 27 20.23 18.61 -3.19
N VAL A 28 20.34 19.60 -4.08
CA VAL A 28 19.61 19.61 -5.36
C VAL A 28 20.03 18.45 -6.27
N ILE A 29 21.33 18.21 -6.42
CA ILE A 29 21.85 17.10 -7.24
C ILE A 29 21.37 15.76 -6.70
N LYS A 30 21.44 15.54 -5.38
CA LYS A 30 20.97 14.32 -4.74
C LYS A 30 19.46 14.10 -4.95
N THR A 31 18.66 15.15 -4.84
CA THR A 31 17.21 15.07 -5.08
C THR A 31 16.89 14.78 -6.55
N LEU A 32 17.62 15.37 -7.50
CA LEU A 32 17.45 15.09 -8.93
C LEU A 32 17.81 13.63 -9.27
N ILE A 33 18.93 13.12 -8.77
CA ILE A 33 19.33 11.73 -8.95
C ILE A 33 18.28 10.78 -8.36
N PHE A 34 17.78 11.09 -7.16
CA PHE A 34 16.72 10.31 -6.53
C PHE A 34 15.44 10.31 -7.36
N LEU A 35 15.01 11.48 -7.87
CA LEU A 35 13.84 11.60 -8.74
C LEU A 35 14.00 10.79 -10.04
N ALA A 36 15.17 10.89 -10.68
CA ALA A 36 15.47 10.14 -11.90
C ALA A 36 15.42 8.62 -11.66
N LEU A 37 15.96 8.15 -10.52
CA LEU A 37 15.90 6.74 -10.13
C LEU A 37 14.46 6.28 -9.87
N VAL A 38 13.65 7.08 -9.17
CA VAL A 38 12.23 6.77 -8.94
C VAL A 38 11.47 6.67 -10.26
N LEU A 39 11.70 7.60 -11.19
CA LEU A 39 11.09 7.57 -12.51
C LEU A 39 11.54 6.34 -13.32
N LEU A 40 12.83 5.98 -13.28
CA LEU A 40 13.35 4.78 -13.95
C LEU A 40 12.64 3.51 -13.43
N VAL A 41 12.54 3.36 -12.11
CA VAL A 41 11.87 2.21 -11.48
C VAL A 41 10.39 2.19 -11.85
N TYR A 42 9.73 3.35 -11.87
CA TYR A 42 8.33 3.45 -12.25
C TYR A 42 8.10 3.09 -13.74
N MET A 43 8.99 3.51 -14.63
CA MET A 43 8.94 3.11 -16.05
C MET A 43 9.13 1.62 -16.22
N ALA A 44 10.09 1.02 -15.51
CA ALA A 44 10.31 -0.43 -15.51
C ALA A 44 9.07 -1.19 -15.00
N TYR A 45 8.41 -0.65 -13.97
CA TYR A 45 7.15 -1.18 -13.45
C TYR A 45 6.04 -1.17 -14.51
N ILE A 46 5.77 -0.03 -15.14
CA ILE A 46 4.72 0.07 -16.18
C ILE A 46 5.01 -0.87 -17.36
N PHE A 47 6.28 -0.93 -17.78
CA PHE A 47 6.70 -1.84 -18.84
C PHE A 47 6.49 -3.31 -18.48
N GLY A 48 6.90 -3.73 -17.27
CA GLY A 48 6.71 -5.09 -16.79
C GLY A 48 5.24 -5.48 -16.69
N VAL A 49 4.38 -4.58 -16.17
CA VAL A 49 2.94 -4.84 -16.09
C VAL A 49 2.31 -4.95 -17.47
N LYS A 50 2.70 -4.09 -18.43
CA LYS A 50 2.22 -4.18 -19.82
C LYS A 50 2.50 -5.55 -20.42
N GLN A 51 3.72 -6.07 -20.27
CA GLN A 51 4.08 -7.40 -20.76
C GLN A 51 3.24 -8.49 -20.11
N LEU A 52 3.03 -8.42 -18.79
CA LEU A 52 2.17 -9.39 -18.10
C LEU A 52 0.73 -9.36 -18.64
N ILE A 53 0.14 -8.18 -18.82
CA ILE A 53 -1.21 -8.05 -19.39
C ILE A 53 -1.28 -8.67 -20.78
N GLU A 54 -0.29 -8.38 -21.64
CA GLU A 54 -0.22 -8.92 -22.99
C GLU A 54 -0.12 -10.46 -22.97
N MET A 55 0.68 -11.03 -22.07
CA MET A 55 0.77 -12.49 -21.92
C MET A 55 -0.58 -13.10 -21.54
N PHE A 56 -1.24 -12.58 -20.51
CA PHE A 56 -2.56 -13.09 -20.10
C PHE A 56 -3.62 -12.91 -21.19
N TYR A 57 -3.55 -11.83 -21.96
CA TYR A 57 -4.44 -11.60 -23.09
C TYR A 57 -4.23 -12.59 -24.23
N LEU A 58 -2.98 -12.95 -24.55
CA LEU A 58 -2.66 -13.93 -25.59
C LEU A 58 -3.21 -15.33 -25.29
N TYR A 59 -3.32 -15.70 -24.01
CA TYR A 59 -3.89 -16.97 -23.57
C TYR A 59 -5.39 -16.91 -23.24
N ASP A 60 -6.07 -15.81 -23.58
CA ASP A 60 -7.50 -15.56 -23.28
C ASP A 60 -7.84 -15.56 -21.77
N MET A 61 -6.83 -15.32 -20.92
CA MET A 61 -6.95 -15.29 -19.45
C MET A 61 -6.98 -13.85 -18.89
N SER A 62 -7.61 -12.93 -19.63
CA SER A 62 -7.59 -11.51 -19.29
C SER A 62 -8.34 -11.18 -17.98
N THR A 63 -9.38 -11.95 -17.65
CA THR A 63 -10.17 -11.75 -16.42
C THR A 63 -9.38 -12.21 -15.19
N GLU A 64 -8.66 -13.32 -15.32
CA GLU A 64 -7.80 -13.91 -14.30
C GLU A 64 -6.70 -12.94 -13.89
N PHE A 65 -6.10 -12.23 -14.86
CA PHE A 65 -5.14 -11.17 -14.58
C PHE A 65 -5.73 -10.10 -13.64
N LEU A 66 -6.93 -9.58 -13.95
CA LEU A 66 -7.57 -8.56 -13.12
C LEU A 66 -7.87 -9.08 -11.71
N VAL A 67 -8.42 -10.30 -11.61
CA VAL A 67 -8.75 -10.90 -10.31
C VAL A 67 -7.49 -11.10 -9.47
N LEU A 68 -6.42 -11.65 -10.05
CA LEU A 68 -5.15 -11.85 -9.35
C LEU A 68 -4.51 -10.52 -8.96
N PHE A 69 -4.49 -9.54 -9.86
CA PHE A 69 -3.92 -8.22 -9.59
C PHE A 69 -4.66 -7.51 -8.46
N ILE A 70 -6.00 -7.50 -8.49
CA ILE A 70 -6.83 -6.92 -7.43
C ILE A 70 -6.61 -7.70 -6.12
N ALA A 71 -6.64 -9.03 -6.13
CA ALA A 71 -6.44 -9.82 -4.91
C ALA A 71 -5.07 -9.54 -4.25
N ILE A 72 -3.99 -9.54 -5.04
CA ILE A 72 -2.63 -9.30 -4.56
C ILE A 72 -2.49 -7.86 -4.05
N SER A 73 -2.99 -6.86 -4.80
CA SER A 73 -2.94 -5.46 -4.37
C SER A 73 -3.71 -5.23 -3.07
N GLN A 74 -4.89 -5.83 -2.93
CA GLN A 74 -5.69 -5.77 -1.70
C GLN A 74 -4.97 -6.40 -0.50
N VAL A 75 -4.36 -7.57 -0.67
CA VAL A 75 -3.56 -8.20 0.39
C VAL A 75 -2.40 -7.30 0.80
N LEU A 76 -1.63 -6.77 -0.16
CA LEU A 76 -0.52 -5.86 0.13
C LEU A 76 -0.98 -4.60 0.85
N LEU A 77 -2.05 -3.96 0.36
CA LEU A 77 -2.65 -2.78 0.98
C LEU A 77 -3.12 -3.07 2.42
N VAL A 78 -3.68 -4.25 2.70
CA VAL A 78 -4.05 -4.66 4.06
C VAL A 78 -2.82 -4.81 4.96
N LEU A 79 -1.76 -5.47 4.48
CA LEU A 79 -0.55 -5.73 5.26
C LEU A 79 0.21 -4.43 5.61
N PHE A 80 0.40 -3.56 4.62
CA PHE A 80 0.97 -2.22 4.84
C PHE A 80 0.06 -1.36 5.71
N GLY A 81 -1.25 -1.54 5.58
CA GLY A 81 -2.25 -0.85 6.37
C GLY A 81 -2.19 -1.21 7.85
N ILE A 82 -2.15 -2.50 8.18
CA ILE A 82 -2.02 -2.98 9.58
C ILE A 82 -0.76 -2.39 10.21
N SER A 83 0.38 -2.48 9.50
CA SER A 83 1.66 -1.95 9.97
C SER A 83 1.60 -0.44 10.22
N SER A 84 0.97 0.30 9.32
CA SER A 84 0.78 1.75 9.44
C SER A 84 -0.15 2.13 10.60
N VAL A 85 -1.26 1.42 10.77
CA VAL A 85 -2.20 1.65 11.88
C VAL A 85 -1.50 1.39 13.21
N ILE A 86 -0.78 0.28 13.37
CA ILE A 86 -0.04 -0.02 14.62
C ILE A 86 0.97 1.06 14.94
N LYS A 87 1.79 1.46 13.96
CA LYS A 87 2.83 2.48 14.18
C LYS A 87 2.24 3.85 14.52
N ASN A 88 1.20 4.27 13.80
CA ASN A 88 0.72 5.65 13.85
C ASN A 88 -0.40 5.87 14.86
N LEU A 89 -1.25 4.86 15.09
CA LEU A 89 -2.41 4.94 15.95
C LEU A 89 -2.15 4.40 17.36
N PHE A 90 -1.40 3.30 17.47
CA PHE A 90 -1.26 2.59 18.74
C PHE A 90 0.09 2.82 19.43
N ARG A 91 1.18 2.91 18.67
CA ARG A 91 2.55 3.05 19.20
C ARG A 91 3.15 4.45 19.01
N SER A 92 2.36 5.45 18.63
CA SER A 92 2.88 6.82 18.55
C SER A 92 3.16 7.35 19.95
N GLY A 93 4.40 7.76 20.22
CA GLY A 93 4.80 8.33 21.53
C GLY A 93 3.97 9.54 21.96
N ASP A 94 3.32 10.21 21.00
CA ASP A 94 2.44 11.35 21.26
C ASP A 94 1.08 10.95 21.85
N ASN A 95 0.68 9.67 21.85
CA ASN A 95 -0.64 9.28 22.36
C ASN A 95 -0.80 9.58 23.85
N GLU A 96 0.22 9.29 24.67
CA GLU A 96 0.20 9.59 26.11
C GLU A 96 0.17 11.10 26.38
N LEU A 97 0.81 11.89 25.51
CA LEU A 97 0.84 13.35 25.59
C LEU A 97 -0.51 13.95 25.14
N LEU A 98 -1.09 13.46 24.06
CA LEU A 98 -2.39 13.89 23.53
C LEU A 98 -3.53 13.53 24.47
N MET A 99 -3.41 12.44 25.23
CA MET A 99 -4.36 12.07 26.30
C MET A 99 -4.36 13.05 27.48
N ARG A 100 -3.30 13.85 27.67
CA ARG A 100 -3.20 14.86 28.73
C ARG A 100 -3.78 16.21 28.33
N PHE A 101 -4.03 16.44 27.04
CA PHE A 101 -4.65 17.67 26.55
C PHE A 101 -6.19 17.50 26.49
N PRO A 102 -6.98 18.59 26.68
CA PRO A 102 -8.44 18.55 26.59
C PRO A 102 -8.91 18.48 25.12
N VAL A 103 -8.46 17.47 24.39
CA VAL A 103 -8.84 17.19 23.00
C VAL A 103 -9.65 15.90 22.94
N SER A 104 -10.72 15.88 22.15
CA SER A 104 -11.57 14.70 22.05
C SER A 104 -10.80 13.53 21.41
N ALA A 105 -10.90 12.33 22.00
CA ALA A 105 -10.25 11.11 21.47
C ALA A 105 -10.64 10.83 20.01
N VAL A 106 -11.90 11.10 19.66
CA VAL A 106 -12.43 10.97 18.29
C VAL A 106 -11.69 11.89 17.30
N SER A 107 -11.36 13.13 17.70
CA SER A 107 -10.62 14.06 16.83
C SER A 107 -9.18 13.65 16.59
N VAL A 108 -8.53 13.02 17.57
CA VAL A 108 -7.16 12.50 17.45
C VAL A 108 -7.15 11.26 16.55
N PHE A 109 -8.09 10.35 16.77
CA PHE A 109 -8.28 9.16 15.93
C PHE A 109 -8.56 9.54 14.46
N ALA A 110 -9.46 10.49 14.23
CA ALA A 110 -9.79 10.97 12.89
C ALA A 110 -8.59 11.61 12.19
N ALA A 111 -7.77 12.40 12.89
CA ALA A 111 -6.58 13.02 12.30
C ALA A 111 -5.56 11.96 11.84
N LYS A 112 -5.28 10.97 12.69
CA LYS A 112 -4.33 9.89 12.41
C LYS A 112 -4.79 8.98 11.28
N ILE A 113 -6.07 8.62 11.25
CA ILE A 113 -6.64 7.83 10.16
C ILE A 113 -6.66 8.59 8.85
N SER A 114 -6.89 9.90 8.86
CA SER A 114 -6.91 10.70 7.62
C SER A 114 -5.56 10.67 6.89
N ILE A 115 -4.45 10.63 7.62
CA ILE A 115 -3.11 10.44 7.02
C ILE A 115 -2.97 9.04 6.43
N PHE A 116 -3.52 8.03 7.09
CA PHE A 116 -3.49 6.67 6.57
C PHE A 116 -4.33 6.53 5.29
N VAL A 117 -5.54 7.10 5.27
CA VAL A 117 -6.38 7.21 4.05
C VAL A 117 -5.61 7.90 2.93
N LEU A 118 -4.89 8.99 3.22
CA LEU A 118 -4.08 9.69 2.23
C LEU A 118 -3.01 8.78 1.62
N TYR A 119 -2.30 7.98 2.42
CA TYR A 119 -1.32 7.02 1.89
C TYR A 119 -1.96 5.96 0.99
N GLN A 120 -3.14 5.46 1.38
CA GLN A 120 -3.85 4.46 0.60
C GLN A 120 -4.33 5.03 -0.74
N VAL A 121 -4.85 6.27 -0.74
CA VAL A 121 -5.21 7.01 -1.95
C VAL A 121 -4.00 7.19 -2.86
N ILE A 122 -2.85 7.64 -2.33
CA ILE A 122 -1.63 7.82 -3.13
C ILE A 122 -1.19 6.50 -3.75
N PHE A 123 -1.22 5.40 -3.00
CA PHE A 123 -0.86 4.08 -3.51
C PHE A 123 -1.83 3.64 -4.63
N THR A 124 -3.13 3.70 -4.39
CA THR A 124 -4.15 3.30 -5.37
C THR A 124 -4.05 4.13 -6.66
N VAL A 125 -3.80 5.44 -6.56
CA VAL A 125 -3.67 6.31 -7.73
C VAL A 125 -2.34 6.12 -8.47
N LEU A 126 -1.23 5.92 -7.76
CA LEU A 126 0.08 5.77 -8.42
C LEU A 126 0.37 4.35 -8.88
N VAL A 127 -0.27 3.34 -8.30
CA VAL A 127 0.02 1.93 -8.57
C VAL A 127 -1.14 1.24 -9.28
N GLU A 128 -2.36 1.25 -8.73
CA GLU A 128 -3.48 0.50 -9.34
C GLU A 128 -4.07 1.18 -10.57
N LEU A 129 -4.31 2.49 -10.51
CA LEU A 129 -4.92 3.25 -11.62
C LEU A 129 -4.18 3.09 -12.96
N PRO A 130 -2.84 3.24 -13.07
CA PRO A 130 -2.16 3.06 -14.34
C PRO A 130 -2.29 1.61 -14.86
N VAL A 131 -2.34 0.61 -13.98
CA VAL A 131 -2.54 -0.79 -14.40
C VAL A 131 -3.92 -1.01 -14.98
N PHE A 132 -4.96 -0.45 -14.35
CA PHE A 132 -6.32 -0.56 -14.88
C PHE A 132 -6.49 0.16 -16.22
N ILE A 133 -5.85 1.33 -16.39
CA ILE A 133 -5.86 2.03 -17.68
C ILE A 133 -5.16 1.20 -18.75
N MET A 134 -3.97 0.67 -18.44
CA MET A 134 -3.22 -0.19 -19.36
C MET A 134 -4.00 -1.44 -19.74
N PHE A 135 -4.66 -2.09 -18.77
CA PHE A 135 -5.52 -3.24 -19.03
C PHE A 135 -6.64 -2.91 -20.02
N GLY A 136 -7.34 -1.78 -19.80
CA GLY A 136 -8.42 -1.35 -20.68
C GLY A 136 -7.95 -1.08 -22.11
N ILE A 137 -6.79 -0.46 -22.27
CA ILE A 137 -6.20 -0.16 -23.58
C ILE A 137 -5.74 -1.45 -24.28
N THR A 138 -5.00 -2.32 -23.59
CA THR A 138 -4.44 -3.55 -24.19
C THR A 138 -5.52 -4.54 -24.60
N THR A 139 -6.60 -4.66 -23.82
CA THR A 139 -7.72 -5.58 -24.09
C THR A 139 -8.87 -4.93 -24.87
N ALA A 140 -8.68 -3.68 -25.33
CA ALA A 140 -9.66 -2.90 -26.08
C ALA A 140 -11.06 -2.84 -25.43
N GLN A 141 -11.10 -2.60 -24.11
CA GLN A 141 -12.36 -2.52 -23.36
C GLN A 141 -13.23 -1.35 -23.81
N GLY A 142 -14.55 -1.54 -23.74
CA GLY A 142 -15.53 -0.50 -24.02
C GLY A 142 -15.60 0.59 -22.94
N TRP A 143 -16.35 1.66 -23.22
CA TRP A 143 -16.55 2.79 -22.31
C TRP A 143 -17.09 2.41 -20.92
N SER A 144 -17.91 1.36 -20.83
CA SER A 144 -18.49 0.86 -19.58
C SER A 144 -17.42 0.49 -18.55
N TYR A 145 -16.28 -0.06 -19.00
CA TYR A 145 -15.15 -0.38 -18.13
C TYR A 145 -14.58 0.89 -17.46
N TYR A 146 -14.29 1.91 -18.26
CA TYR A 146 -13.74 3.17 -17.77
C TYR A 146 -14.70 3.92 -16.85
N ALA A 147 -16.00 3.84 -17.10
CA ALA A 147 -17.02 4.42 -16.24
C ALA A 147 -17.08 3.77 -14.84
N LEU A 148 -16.71 2.49 -14.72
CA LEU A 148 -16.68 1.75 -13.44
C LEU A 148 -15.37 1.95 -12.66
N LEU A 149 -14.28 2.39 -13.29
CA LEU A 149 -12.99 2.57 -12.62
C LEU A 149 -13.04 3.42 -11.34
N PRO A 150 -13.76 4.56 -11.28
CA PRO A 150 -13.84 5.35 -10.04
C PRO A 150 -14.44 4.56 -8.88
N VAL A 151 -15.44 3.72 -9.17
CA VAL A 151 -16.10 2.88 -8.15
C VAL A 151 -15.10 1.84 -7.65
N VAL A 152 -14.42 1.13 -8.56
CA VAL A 152 -13.42 0.11 -8.21
C VAL A 152 -12.31 0.72 -7.34
N LEU A 153 -11.77 1.88 -7.71
CA LEU A 153 -10.70 2.55 -6.95
C LEU A 153 -11.16 2.96 -5.54
N VAL A 154 -12.40 3.42 -5.38
CA VAL A 154 -12.96 3.75 -4.06
C VAL A 154 -13.06 2.49 -3.19
N PHE A 155 -13.52 1.37 -3.75
CA PHE A 155 -13.55 0.09 -3.03
C PHE A 155 -12.14 -0.41 -2.70
N SER A 156 -11.18 -0.27 -3.63
CA SER A 156 -9.76 -0.58 -3.40
C SER A 156 -9.15 0.23 -2.26
N ILE A 157 -9.70 1.39 -1.91
CA ILE A 157 -9.25 2.21 -0.78
C ILE A 157 -9.99 1.79 0.50
N ILE A 158 -11.32 1.68 0.46
CA ILE A 158 -12.16 1.47 1.65
C ILE A 158 -12.01 0.06 2.23
N LEU A 159 -12.00 -0.97 1.38
CA LEU A 159 -11.91 -2.36 1.84
C LEU A 159 -10.64 -2.64 2.66
N PRO A 160 -9.42 -2.31 2.17
CA PRO A 160 -8.22 -2.59 2.92
C PRO A 160 -8.11 -1.68 4.14
N LEU A 161 -8.58 -0.43 4.08
CA LEU A 161 -8.68 0.45 5.26
C LEU A 161 -9.49 -0.19 6.40
N ALA A 162 -10.67 -0.72 6.08
CA ALA A 162 -11.57 -1.33 7.06
C ALA A 162 -10.97 -2.60 7.65
N ILE A 163 -10.45 -3.48 6.80
CA ILE A 163 -9.83 -4.75 7.21
C ILE A 163 -8.58 -4.49 8.04
N SER A 164 -7.71 -3.55 7.62
CA SER A 164 -6.50 -3.20 8.36
C SER A 164 -6.80 -2.65 9.74
N ASN A 165 -7.80 -1.77 9.88
CA ASN A 165 -8.18 -1.23 11.19
C ASN A 165 -8.72 -2.32 12.13
N LEU A 166 -9.54 -3.24 11.59
CA LEU A 166 -10.08 -4.36 12.35
C LEU A 166 -8.96 -5.32 12.81
N LEU A 167 -8.06 -5.70 11.89
CA LEU A 167 -6.96 -6.62 12.17
C LEU A 167 -5.82 -5.99 12.99
N ALA A 168 -5.69 -4.66 13.01
CA ALA A 168 -4.65 -4.00 13.80
C ALA A 168 -4.84 -4.22 15.32
N ILE A 169 -6.08 -4.37 15.80
CA ILE A 169 -6.38 -4.62 17.21
C ILE A 169 -5.78 -5.95 17.71
N PRO A 170 -6.11 -7.12 17.13
CA PRO A 170 -5.54 -8.39 17.56
C PRO A 170 -4.03 -8.46 17.31
N VAL A 171 -3.54 -7.91 16.19
CA VAL A 171 -2.09 -7.89 15.90
C VAL A 171 -1.33 -7.06 16.95
N MET A 172 -1.88 -5.92 17.38
CA MET A 172 -1.30 -5.15 18.48
C MET A 172 -1.29 -5.93 19.79
N GLN A 173 -2.38 -6.62 20.14
CA GLN A 173 -2.45 -7.40 21.38
C GLN A 173 -1.36 -8.46 21.43
N ILE A 174 -1.15 -9.20 20.33
CA ILE A 174 -0.07 -10.19 20.20
C ILE A 174 1.31 -9.51 20.28
N SER A 175 1.48 -8.41 19.54
CA SER A 175 2.74 -7.66 19.53
C SER A 175 3.10 -7.09 20.91
N SER A 176 2.13 -6.68 21.71
CA SER A 176 2.35 -6.12 23.06
C SER A 176 2.76 -7.17 24.09
N ARG A 177 2.34 -8.44 23.90
CA ARG A 177 2.68 -9.56 24.78
C ARG A 177 4.04 -10.18 24.49
N THR A 178 4.64 -9.86 23.35
CA THR A 178 5.91 -10.47 22.94
C THR A 178 7.06 -9.59 23.39
N LYS A 179 7.90 -10.10 24.31
CA LYS A 179 9.09 -9.39 24.83
C LYS A 179 10.11 -9.04 23.75
N ASN A 180 10.16 -9.80 22.66
CA ASN A 180 11.12 -9.59 21.56
C ASN A 180 10.41 -9.42 20.21
N MET A 181 10.03 -8.17 19.91
CA MET A 181 9.33 -7.81 18.67
C MET A 181 10.17 -8.05 17.41
N PHE A 182 11.48 -7.95 17.51
CA PHE A 182 12.38 -8.21 16.39
C PHE A 182 12.31 -9.69 15.97
N ALA A 183 12.33 -10.61 16.94
CA ALA A 183 12.22 -12.04 16.67
C ALA A 183 10.88 -12.40 16.02
N LEU A 184 9.76 -11.80 16.48
CA LEU A 184 8.44 -12.07 15.92
C LEU A 184 8.28 -11.48 14.50
N SER A 185 8.79 -10.26 14.28
CA SER A 185 8.82 -9.66 12.93
C SER A 185 9.67 -10.49 11.97
N LEU A 186 10.83 -10.97 12.42
CA LEU A 186 11.73 -11.81 11.63
C LEU A 186 11.05 -13.14 11.28
N LEU A 187 10.41 -13.79 12.26
CA LEU A 187 9.72 -15.06 12.08
C LEU A 187 8.53 -14.92 11.12
N ILE A 188 7.72 -13.85 11.24
CA ILE A 188 6.64 -13.55 10.28
C ILE A 188 7.20 -13.32 8.87
N SER A 189 8.27 -12.55 8.73
CA SER A 189 8.87 -12.32 7.40
C SER A 189 9.43 -13.61 6.77
N VAL A 190 10.03 -14.48 7.57
CA VAL A 190 10.50 -15.80 7.10
C VAL A 190 9.32 -16.66 6.66
N ILE A 191 8.24 -16.71 7.43
CA ILE A 191 7.02 -17.44 7.04
C ILE A 191 6.42 -16.87 5.76
N MET A 192 6.32 -15.54 5.62
CA MET A 192 5.80 -14.91 4.41
C MET A 192 6.63 -15.26 3.17
N VAL A 193 7.96 -15.20 3.27
CA VAL A 193 8.85 -15.55 2.16
C VAL A 193 8.74 -17.04 1.83
N ALA A 194 8.72 -17.91 2.84
CA ALA A 194 8.59 -19.36 2.65
C ALA A 194 7.22 -19.72 2.01
N ALA A 195 6.13 -19.11 2.47
CA ALA A 195 4.81 -19.29 1.89
C ALA A 195 4.75 -18.77 0.45
N GLY A 196 5.34 -17.61 0.18
CA GLY A 196 5.46 -17.06 -1.18
C GLY A 196 6.21 -18.02 -2.11
N PHE A 197 7.32 -18.61 -1.64
CA PHE A 197 8.07 -19.61 -2.39
C PHE A 197 7.29 -20.91 -2.62
N ALA A 198 6.53 -21.38 -1.61
CA ALA A 198 5.70 -22.57 -1.74
C ALA A 198 4.58 -22.36 -2.77
N ILE A 199 3.91 -21.21 -2.73
CA ILE A 199 2.89 -20.84 -3.72
C ILE A 199 3.50 -20.75 -5.11
N TYR A 200 4.65 -20.07 -5.25
CA TYR A 200 5.38 -19.96 -6.51
C TYR A 200 5.73 -21.33 -7.11
N MET A 201 6.26 -22.25 -6.30
CA MET A 201 6.56 -23.62 -6.75
C MET A 201 5.31 -24.36 -7.22
N ASN A 202 4.19 -24.25 -6.50
CA ASN A 202 2.93 -24.90 -6.88
C ASN A 202 2.37 -24.31 -8.19
N VAL A 203 2.46 -22.98 -8.37
CA VAL A 203 2.02 -22.33 -9.61
C VAL A 203 2.86 -22.77 -10.79
N ILE A 204 4.19 -22.87 -10.63
CA ILE A 204 5.07 -23.36 -11.71
C ILE A 204 4.77 -24.82 -12.05
N GLN A 205 4.57 -25.67 -11.05
CA GLN A 205 4.21 -27.07 -11.30
C GLN A 205 2.88 -27.15 -12.09
N GLY A 206 1.87 -26.38 -11.68
CA GLY A 206 0.60 -26.31 -12.43
C GLY A 206 0.76 -25.84 -13.89
N VAL A 207 1.63 -24.86 -14.14
CA VAL A 207 1.92 -24.39 -15.51
C VAL A 207 2.71 -25.43 -16.31
N VAL A 208 3.67 -26.11 -15.69
CA VAL A 208 4.48 -27.15 -16.34
C VAL A 208 3.63 -28.37 -16.69
N ASP A 209 2.69 -28.75 -15.84
CA ASP A 209 1.78 -29.86 -16.10
C ASP A 209 0.78 -29.51 -17.20
N TYR A 210 0.28 -28.27 -17.24
CA TYR A 210 -0.58 -27.78 -18.32
C TYR A 210 0.12 -27.72 -19.68
N MET A 211 1.43 -27.47 -19.73
CA MET A 211 2.21 -27.47 -20.99
C MET A 211 2.62 -28.87 -21.47
N LYS A 212 2.37 -29.92 -20.68
CA LYS A 212 2.67 -31.31 -21.05
C LYS A 212 1.47 -32.08 -21.62
N GLU A 213 0.26 -31.55 -21.44
CA GLU A 213 -0.97 -32.01 -22.10
C GLU A 213 -1.15 -31.34 -23.46
#